data_AF-A0A968T6N9-F1
#
_entry.id   AF-A0A968T6N9-F1
#
_cell.length_a   1.000
_cell.length_b   1.000
_cell.length_c   1.000
_cell.angle_alpha   90.00
_cell.angle_beta   90.00
_cell.angle_gamma   90.00
#
_symmetry.space_group_name_H-M   'P 1'
#
loop_
_entity.id
_entity.type
_entity.pdbx_description
1 polymer ?
#
loop_
_entity_poly.entity_id
_entity_poly.type
_entity_poly.pdbx_seq_one_letter_code
_entity_poly.pdbx_strand_id
1 'polypeptide(L)'
;MNFNRLTGRSYYDIMHLGAATYRTDQPVNLTSTDYSFANYGMMVYMKAGLSFHYLKSYLGQEEFDRIMKSFYEIWKFKHPQPEDLKGAFY
;
A
#
# COMPACT_ATOMS: atom_id res chain seq x y z
N MET A 1 -0.92 -8.24 26.41
CA MET A 1 -0.42 -7.56 25.19
C MET A 1 -0.05 -6.14 25.55
N ASN A 2 1.14 -5.67 25.15
CA ASN A 2 1.56 -4.28 25.38
C ASN A 2 1.14 -3.44 24.16
N PHE A 3 0.10 -2.62 24.32
CA PHE A 3 -0.50 -1.84 23.23
C PHE A 3 0.34 -0.60 22.84
N ASN A 4 1.35 -0.23 23.62
CA ASN A 4 2.20 0.95 23.37
C ASN A 4 3.18 0.77 22.19
N ARG A 5 3.23 -0.43 21.58
CA ARG A 5 4.04 -0.73 20.39
C ARG A 5 3.23 -0.78 19.10
N LEU A 6 1.91 -0.60 19.17
CA LEU A 6 1.05 -0.63 18.00
C LEU A 6 1.16 0.71 17.26
N THR A 7 1.79 0.67 16.09
CA THR A 7 1.83 1.79 15.14
C THR A 7 0.81 1.59 14.03
N GLY A 8 0.60 2.59 13.18
CA GLY A 8 -0.21 2.44 11.97
C GLY A 8 0.26 1.27 11.08
N ARG A 9 1.58 1.04 11.02
CA ARG A 9 2.16 -0.12 10.34
C ARG A 9 1.75 -1.44 10.99
N SER A 10 1.78 -1.52 12.32
CA SER A 10 1.39 -2.73 13.06
C SER A 10 -0.07 -3.13 12.80
N TYR A 11 -0.96 -2.15 12.62
CA TYR A 11 -2.35 -2.41 12.23
C TYR A 11 -2.44 -3.03 10.83
N TYR A 12 -1.69 -2.50 9.85
CA TYR A 12 -1.63 -3.05 8.51
C TYR A 12 -1.05 -4.48 8.48
N ASP A 13 0.02 -4.71 9.25
CA ASP A 13 0.68 -6.01 9.36
C ASP A 13 -0.29 -7.08 9.88
N ILE A 14 -1.02 -6.80 10.97
CA ILE A 14 -1.96 -7.77 11.56
C ILE A 14 -3.07 -8.15 10.57
N MET A 15 -3.64 -7.16 9.88
CA MET A 15 -4.73 -7.41 8.93
C MET A 15 -4.26 -8.19 7.71
N HIS A 16 -3.09 -7.84 7.15
CA HIS A 16 -2.50 -8.57 6.04
C HIS A 16 -2.12 -10.02 6.44
N LEU A 17 -1.46 -10.20 7.58
CA LEU A 17 -1.02 -11.51 8.06
C LEU A 17 -2.21 -12.42 8.38
N GLY A 18 -3.34 -11.88 8.84
CA GLY A 18 -4.58 -12.63 9.02
C GLY A 18 -5.03 -13.28 7.70
N ALA A 19 -5.21 -12.48 6.65
CA ALA A 19 -5.60 -12.98 5.33
C ALA A 19 -4.60 -14.00 4.76
N ALA A 20 -3.30 -13.74 4.91
CA ALA A 20 -2.24 -14.66 4.48
C ALA A 20 -2.28 -16.00 5.25
N THR A 21 -2.49 -15.94 6.56
CA THR A 21 -2.56 -17.14 7.44
C THR A 21 -3.72 -18.05 7.03
N TYR A 22 -4.86 -17.47 6.68
CA TYR A 22 -6.03 -18.22 6.21
C TYR A 22 -5.99 -18.55 4.70
N ARG A 23 -4.91 -18.19 3.99
CA ARG A 23 -4.77 -18.35 2.53
C ARG A 23 -5.90 -17.68 1.74
N THR A 24 -6.44 -16.59 2.27
CA THR A 24 -7.50 -15.81 1.64
C THR A 24 -6.97 -14.51 1.03
N ASP A 25 -5.66 -14.30 0.99
CA ASP A 25 -5.07 -13.09 0.45
C ASP A 25 -5.26 -13.00 -1.08
N GLN A 26 -5.55 -11.79 -1.56
CA GLN A 26 -5.68 -11.46 -2.99
C GLN A 26 -4.63 -10.44 -3.44
N PRO A 27 -4.20 -10.43 -4.73
CA PRO A 27 -3.38 -9.36 -5.28
C PRO A 27 -4.03 -7.99 -5.09
N VAL A 28 -3.23 -6.94 -4.88
CA VAL A 28 -3.73 -5.56 -4.63
C VAL A 28 -4.14 -4.81 -5.90
N ASN A 29 -3.91 -5.39 -7.07
CA ASN A 29 -4.16 -4.79 -8.38
C ASN A 29 -5.30 -5.46 -9.15
N LEU A 30 -6.17 -6.21 -8.46
CA LEU A 30 -7.39 -6.74 -9.08
C LEU A 30 -8.42 -5.64 -9.32
N THR A 31 -9.39 -5.92 -10.19
CA THR A 31 -10.58 -5.06 -10.31
C THR A 31 -11.45 -5.21 -9.07
N SER A 32 -12.25 -4.18 -8.75
CA SER A 32 -13.08 -4.16 -7.54
C SER A 32 -14.03 -5.36 -7.44
N THR A 33 -14.56 -5.83 -8.58
CA THR A 33 -15.49 -6.96 -8.67
C THR A 33 -14.85 -8.31 -8.39
N ASP A 34 -13.52 -8.40 -8.47
CA ASP A 34 -12.79 -9.65 -8.25
C ASP A 34 -12.39 -9.85 -6.78
N TYR A 35 -12.58 -8.85 -5.93
CA TYR A 35 -12.33 -8.98 -4.50
C TYR A 35 -13.50 -9.62 -3.77
N SER A 36 -13.19 -10.46 -2.78
CA SER A 36 -14.17 -10.77 -1.74
C SER A 36 -14.50 -9.49 -0.96
N PHE A 37 -15.70 -9.41 -0.38
CA PHE A 37 -16.11 -8.26 0.43
C PHE A 37 -15.08 -7.90 1.52
N ALA A 38 -14.57 -8.92 2.22
CA ALA A 38 -13.57 -8.74 3.26
C ALA A 38 -12.22 -8.24 2.69
N ASN A 39 -11.79 -8.78 1.56
CA ASN A 39 -10.50 -8.43 0.95
C ASN A 39 -10.50 -7.08 0.24
N TYR A 40 -11.66 -6.59 -0.22
CA TYR A 40 -11.74 -5.24 -0.75
C TYR A 40 -11.28 -4.22 0.30
N GLY A 41 -11.67 -4.41 1.57
CA GLY A 41 -11.15 -3.60 2.67
C GLY A 41 -9.71 -3.93 3.05
N MET A 42 -9.41 -5.21 3.30
CA MET A 42 -8.11 -5.61 3.85
C MET A 42 -6.95 -5.47 2.85
N MET A 43 -7.13 -5.86 1.59
CA MET A 43 -6.03 -5.89 0.63
C MET A 43 -5.77 -4.50 0.04
N VAL A 44 -6.83 -3.78 -0.35
CA VAL A 44 -6.71 -2.45 -0.98
C VAL A 44 -6.19 -1.42 0.01
N TYR A 45 -6.69 -1.38 1.25
CA TYR A 45 -6.25 -0.36 2.21
C TYR A 45 -5.03 -0.76 3.04
N MET A 46 -4.85 -2.05 3.36
CA MET A 46 -3.77 -2.48 4.26
C MET A 46 -2.54 -2.95 3.49
N LYS A 47 -2.66 -3.93 2.59
CA LYS A 47 -1.50 -4.47 1.85
C LYS A 47 -0.90 -3.45 0.88
N ALA A 48 -1.72 -2.60 0.26
CA ALA A 48 -1.19 -1.50 -0.55
C ALA A 48 -0.37 -0.51 0.31
N GLY A 49 -0.89 -0.11 1.48
CA GLY A 49 -0.15 0.74 2.43
C GLY A 49 1.18 0.12 2.88
N LEU A 50 1.20 -1.19 3.18
CA LEU A 50 2.43 -1.92 3.50
C LEU A 50 3.45 -1.88 2.36
N SER A 51 2.99 -1.96 1.12
CA SER A 51 3.87 -1.90 -0.05
C SER A 51 4.60 -0.56 -0.13
N PHE A 52 3.92 0.56 0.16
CA PHE A 52 4.58 1.87 0.26
C PHE A 52 5.49 2.00 1.48
N HIS A 53 5.13 1.41 2.63
CA HIS A 53 6.02 1.38 3.78
C HIS A 53 7.32 0.60 3.48
N TYR A 54 7.21 -0.52 2.77
CA TYR A 54 8.36 -1.29 2.30
C TYR A 54 9.21 -0.45 1.34
N LEU A 55 8.59 0.17 0.33
CA LEU A 55 9.29 1.00 -0.64
C LEU A 55 10.01 2.19 0.00
N LYS A 56 9.36 2.89 0.94
CA LYS A 56 9.97 3.96 1.74
C LYS A 56 11.14 3.45 2.58
N SER A 57 11.01 2.25 3.16
CA SER A 57 12.09 1.63 3.95
C SER A 57 13.28 1.23 3.08
N TYR A 58 13.02 0.80 1.84
CA TYR A 58 14.04 0.41 0.86
C TYR A 58 14.79 1.61 0.29
N LEU A 59 14.09 2.68 -0.10
CA LEU A 59 14.68 3.89 -0.69
C LEU A 59 15.26 4.87 0.34
N GLY A 60 14.76 4.82 1.58
CA GLY A 60 14.95 5.88 2.55
C GLY A 60 13.92 7.00 2.41
N GLN A 61 13.71 7.75 3.50
CA GLN A 61 12.63 8.74 3.57
C GLN A 61 12.82 9.91 2.60
N GLU A 62 14.03 10.46 2.49
CA GLU A 62 14.28 11.65 1.66
C GLU A 62 14.02 11.37 0.18
N GLU A 63 14.50 10.24 -0.32
CA GLU A 63 14.32 9.85 -1.72
C GLU A 63 12.87 9.50 -2.04
N PHE A 64 12.21 8.78 -1.13
CA PHE A 64 10.77 8.50 -1.24
C PHE A 64 9.95 9.80 -1.29
N ASP A 65 10.22 10.74 -0.38
CA ASP A 65 9.50 12.01 -0.31
C ASP A 65 9.78 12.87 -1.56
N ARG A 66 11.00 12.85 -2.10
CA ARG A 66 11.39 13.53 -3.35
C ARG A 66 10.58 13.01 -4.54
N ILE A 67 10.56 11.69 -4.72
CA ILE A 67 9.84 11.03 -5.82
C ILE A 67 8.33 11.29 -5.70
N MET A 68 7.74 11.10 -4.51
CA MET A 68 6.30 11.29 -4.32
C MET A 68 5.85 12.74 -4.54
N LYS A 69 6.67 13.73 -4.14
CA LYS A 69 6.42 15.15 -4.45
C LYS A 69 6.46 15.40 -5.95
N SER A 70 7.45 14.84 -6.65
CA SER A 70 7.54 14.96 -8.11
C SER A 70 6.34 14.33 -8.81
N PHE A 71 5.94 13.13 -8.39
CA PHE A 71 4.74 12.46 -8.89
C PHE A 71 3.49 13.34 -8.70
N TYR A 72 3.28 13.89 -7.50
CA TYR A 72 2.17 14.80 -7.21
C TYR A 72 2.18 16.03 -8.13
N GLU A 73 3.33 16.69 -8.32
CA GLU A 73 3.41 17.87 -9.19
C GLU A 73 3.07 17.58 -10.65
N ILE A 74 3.42 16.39 -11.14
CA ILE A 74 3.10 15.94 -12.51
C ILE A 74 1.62 15.59 -12.65
N TRP A 75 1.04 14.97 -11.62
CA TRP A 75 -0.29 14.35 -11.67
C TRP A 75 -1.39 15.13 -10.96
N LYS A 76 -1.09 16.25 -10.30
CA LYS A 76 -2.10 17.12 -9.70
C LYS A 76 -3.14 17.53 -10.75
N PHE A 77 -4.41 17.43 -10.37
CA PHE A 77 -5.57 17.68 -11.24
C PHE A 77 -5.75 16.71 -12.42
N LYS A 78 -5.10 15.54 -12.37
CA LYS A 78 -5.26 14.43 -13.35
C LYS A 78 -5.69 13.14 -12.64
N HIS A 79 -6.00 12.11 -13.41
CA HIS A 79 -6.34 10.78 -12.89
C HIS A 79 -5.23 9.76 -13.21
N PRO A 80 -4.21 9.62 -12.35
CA PRO A 80 -3.13 8.66 -12.57
C PRO A 80 -3.63 7.22 -12.52
N GLN A 81 -3.06 6.39 -13.38
CA GLN A 81 -3.20 4.93 -13.35
C GLN A 81 -2.03 4.30 -12.60
N PRO A 82 -2.13 3.01 -12.20
CA PRO A 82 -1.05 2.32 -11.51
C PRO A 82 0.30 2.35 -12.25
N GLU A 83 0.29 2.34 -13.57
CA GLU A 83 1.48 2.39 -14.43
C GLU A 83 2.21 3.74 -14.31
N ASP A 84 1.47 4.83 -14.17
CA ASP A 84 2.01 6.16 -14.00
C ASP A 84 2.76 6.31 -12.68
N LEU A 85 2.22 5.72 -11.62
CA LEU A 85 2.86 5.67 -10.32
C LEU A 85 4.13 4.82 -10.37
N LYS A 86 4.08 3.64 -11.00
CA LYS A 86 5.27 2.80 -11.18
C LYS A 86 6.37 3.56 -11.92
N GLY A 87 6.01 4.31 -12.97
CA GLY A 87 6.92 5.14 -13.74
C GLY A 87 7.63 6.23 -12.94
N ALA A 88 7.09 6.66 -11.79
CA ALA A 88 7.75 7.65 -10.94
C ALA A 88 8.95 7.09 -10.15
N PHE A 89 9.04 5.77 -10.01
CA PHE A 89 10.08 5.09 -9.21
C PHE A 89 11.16 4.41 -10.07
N TYR A 90 11.15 4.60 -11.40
CA TYR A 90 12.20 4.19 -12.34
C TYR A 90 13.05 5.38 -12.76
#